data_AF-C3ZVX9-F1
#
_entry.id   AF-C3ZVX9-F1
#
_cell.length_a   1.000
_cell.length_b   1.000
_cell.length_c   1.000
_cell.angle_alpha   90.00
_cell.angle_beta   90.00
_cell.angle_gamma   90.00
#
_symmetry.space_group_name_H-M   'P 1'
#
loop_
_entity.id
_entity.type
_entity.pdbx_description
1 polymer ?
#
loop_
_entity_poly.entity_id
_entity_poly.type
_entity_poly.pdbx_seq_one_letter_code
_entity_poly.pdbx_strand_id
1 'polypeptide(L)'
;LITFTVTNGVKEQNVSLTVSIMAVDDTPPTLSKNLGIKPHVGEVVTITSQDLLLTDPDSSMDNLVVNIIQGPRYGQILIGGVPVADRFTQADIDAKRISYRHSGGKASIDRFSFTATDGRNKGFFLMGKLLDEPVFFEIEVDLTKRQPLQVRKAVPSPLLKMSGGRVGFQLTDEVLKVGDSVMKSVQFVFTVTRLPLHGYLERRRSGSIITTSFTQEDISDGDIVYILNKDVYVTSDSFLFDVSDSDGNIL
;
A
#
# COMPACT_ATOMS: atom_id res chain seq x y z
N LEU A 1 -5.22 -48.01 -18.23
CA LEU A 1 -5.67 -49.40 -18.50
C LEU A 1 -4.79 -49.97 -19.60
N ILE A 2 -4.08 -51.06 -19.35
CA ILE A 2 -3.30 -51.74 -20.38
C ILE A 2 -3.99 -53.09 -20.64
N THR A 3 -4.27 -53.38 -21.90
CA THR A 3 -4.87 -54.66 -22.32
C THR A 3 -3.86 -55.45 -23.13
N PHE A 4 -3.67 -56.73 -22.79
CA PHE A 4 -2.81 -57.64 -23.54
C PHE A 4 -3.52 -58.97 -23.77
N THR A 5 -3.22 -59.59 -24.91
CA THR A 5 -3.75 -60.89 -25.30
C THR A 5 -2.69 -61.95 -25.06
N VAL A 6 -3.04 -62.97 -24.29
CA VAL A 6 -2.19 -64.13 -24.02
C VAL A 6 -2.69 -65.30 -24.86
N THR A 7 -1.82 -65.94 -25.62
CA THR A 7 -2.14 -67.08 -26.48
C THR A 7 -1.16 -68.22 -26.28
N ASN A 8 -1.65 -69.46 -26.37
CA ASN A 8 -0.81 -70.67 -26.44
C ASN A 8 -0.72 -71.26 -27.85
N GLY A 9 -1.15 -70.51 -28.88
CA GLY A 9 -1.22 -70.96 -30.27
C GLY A 9 -2.50 -71.71 -30.65
N VAL A 10 -3.39 -71.99 -29.69
CA VAL A 10 -4.69 -72.66 -29.91
C VAL A 10 -5.86 -71.86 -29.34
N LYS A 11 -5.64 -71.16 -28.21
CA LYS A 11 -6.65 -70.33 -27.55
C LYS A 11 -6.03 -69.01 -27.11
N GLU A 12 -6.78 -67.93 -27.30
CA GLU A 12 -6.41 -66.59 -26.87
C GLU A 12 -7.29 -66.13 -25.72
N GLN A 13 -6.70 -65.34 -24.81
CA GLN A 13 -7.42 -64.71 -23.71
C GLN A 13 -6.96 -63.27 -23.55
N ASN A 14 -7.92 -62.35 -23.53
CA ASN A 14 -7.66 -60.95 -23.24
C ASN A 14 -7.59 -60.73 -21.73
N VAL A 15 -6.51 -60.09 -21.28
CA VAL A 15 -6.26 -59.74 -19.89
C VAL A 15 -6.13 -58.22 -19.81
N SER A 16 -6.74 -57.63 -18.79
CA SER A 16 -6.67 -56.20 -18.51
C SER A 16 -5.92 -55.96 -17.21
N LEU A 17 -4.93 -55.07 -17.25
CA LEU A 17 -4.20 -54.57 -16.10
C LEU A 17 -4.57 -53.09 -15.86
N THR A 18 -5.12 -52.82 -14.68
CA THR A 18 -5.33 -51.45 -14.20
C THR A 18 -4.06 -50.95 -13.55
N VAL A 19 -3.40 -49.99 -14.18
CA VAL A 19 -2.28 -49.24 -13.60
C VAL A 19 -2.84 -47.90 -13.11
N SER A 20 -2.78 -47.65 -11.80
CA SER A 20 -3.09 -46.35 -11.20
C SER A 20 -1.79 -45.54 -11.09
N ILE A 21 -1.66 -44.49 -11.90
CA ILE A 21 -0.58 -43.51 -11.75
C ILE A 21 -1.03 -42.51 -10.69
N MET A 22 -0.33 -42.45 -9.56
CA MET A 22 -0.52 -41.35 -8.62
C MET A 22 0.28 -40.16 -9.14
N ALA A 23 -0.36 -39.01 -9.31
CA ALA A 23 0.35 -37.77 -9.58
C ALA A 23 1.25 -37.47 -8.37
N VAL A 24 2.55 -37.48 -8.59
CA VAL A 24 3.52 -36.90 -7.66
C VAL A 24 3.74 -35.50 -8.17
N ASP A 25 3.52 -34.51 -7.32
CA ASP A 25 3.92 -33.14 -7.55
C ASP A 25 5.44 -33.09 -7.43
N ASP A 26 6.07 -32.99 -8.59
CA ASP A 26 7.52 -33.05 -8.78
C ASP A 26 8.04 -31.87 -9.62
N THR A 27 7.14 -30.95 -10.00
CA THR A 27 7.45 -29.80 -10.83
C THR A 27 7.32 -28.52 -10.01
N PRO A 28 8.41 -27.74 -9.81
CA PRO A 28 8.30 -26.40 -9.22
C PRO A 28 7.44 -25.45 -10.07
N PRO A 29 6.79 -24.45 -9.45
CA PRO A 29 5.95 -23.49 -10.16
C PRO A 29 6.75 -22.64 -11.13
N THR A 30 6.06 -22.11 -12.15
CA THR A 30 6.64 -21.19 -13.15
C THR A 30 6.09 -19.78 -12.96
N LEU A 31 6.98 -18.79 -12.87
CA LEU A 31 6.64 -17.36 -12.93
C LEU A 31 6.44 -16.95 -14.39
N SER A 32 5.21 -17.09 -14.86
CA SER A 32 4.79 -16.85 -16.24
C SER A 32 4.65 -15.36 -16.58
N LYS A 33 4.27 -14.51 -15.61
CA LYS A 33 4.25 -13.06 -15.77
C LYS A 33 4.74 -12.35 -14.52
N ASN A 34 5.47 -11.27 -14.74
CA ASN A 34 5.91 -10.32 -13.73
C ASN A 34 6.09 -8.96 -14.41
N LEU A 35 4.98 -8.31 -14.77
CA LEU A 35 4.96 -7.09 -15.58
C LEU A 35 4.92 -5.80 -14.74
N GLY A 36 4.72 -5.91 -13.43
CA GLY A 36 4.55 -4.76 -12.54
C GLY A 36 3.19 -4.07 -12.70
N ILE A 37 3.00 -2.93 -12.04
CA ILE A 37 1.80 -2.07 -12.15
C ILE A 37 2.18 -0.60 -12.26
N LYS A 38 1.22 0.21 -12.73
CA LYS A 38 1.38 1.67 -12.86
C LYS A 38 0.24 2.46 -12.18
N PRO A 39 0.21 2.54 -10.84
CA PRO A 39 -0.80 3.30 -10.11
C PRO A 39 -0.54 4.81 -10.20
N HIS A 40 -1.57 5.64 -10.09
CA HIS A 40 -1.36 7.04 -9.76
C HIS A 40 -0.97 7.20 -8.28
N VAL A 41 -0.39 8.36 -7.95
CA VAL A 41 -0.10 8.74 -6.56
C VAL A 41 -1.34 8.63 -5.65
N GLY A 42 -1.23 7.86 -4.57
CA GLY A 42 -2.30 7.69 -3.58
C GLY A 42 -3.41 6.73 -4.00
N GLU A 43 -3.29 6.14 -5.20
CA GLU A 43 -4.26 5.19 -5.72
C GLU A 43 -4.11 3.80 -5.07
N VAL A 44 -5.24 3.09 -5.02
CA VAL A 44 -5.28 1.65 -4.75
C VAL A 44 -5.52 0.92 -6.06
N VAL A 45 -4.55 0.12 -6.51
CA VAL A 45 -4.63 -0.64 -7.76
C VAL A 45 -4.62 -2.14 -7.46
N THR A 46 -5.53 -2.88 -8.09
CA THR A 46 -5.61 -4.33 -7.96
C THR A 46 -4.51 -4.99 -8.79
N ILE A 47 -3.77 -5.93 -8.20
CA ILE A 47 -2.81 -6.78 -8.91
C ILE A 47 -3.58 -8.00 -9.44
N THR A 48 -3.48 -8.24 -10.75
CA THR A 48 -4.21 -9.30 -11.45
C THR A 48 -3.25 -10.29 -12.12
N SER A 49 -3.79 -11.38 -12.66
CA SER A 49 -3.02 -12.36 -13.44
C SER A 49 -2.54 -11.84 -14.81
N GLN A 50 -2.81 -10.56 -15.13
CA GLN A 50 -2.11 -9.84 -16.20
C GLN A 50 -0.76 -9.29 -15.74
N ASP A 51 -0.65 -8.94 -14.46
CA ASP A 51 0.51 -8.29 -13.86
C ASP A 51 1.48 -9.31 -13.25
N LEU A 52 0.94 -10.28 -12.49
CA LEU A 52 1.69 -11.34 -11.80
C LEU A 52 0.98 -12.68 -11.98
N LEU A 53 1.66 -13.68 -12.54
CA LEU A 53 1.07 -15.00 -12.78
C LEU A 53 2.07 -16.12 -12.49
N LEU A 54 1.74 -16.94 -11.50
CA LEU A 54 2.31 -18.27 -11.27
C LEU A 54 1.45 -19.32 -11.96
N THR A 55 2.09 -20.33 -12.55
CA THR A 55 1.43 -21.48 -13.15
C THR A 55 2.17 -22.74 -12.78
N ASP A 56 1.43 -23.82 -12.60
CA ASP A 56 1.99 -25.12 -12.30
C ASP A 56 1.12 -26.24 -12.93
N PRO A 57 1.71 -27.24 -13.59
CA PRO A 57 0.95 -28.31 -14.24
C PRO A 57 0.35 -29.35 -13.26
N ASP A 58 0.89 -29.48 -12.05
CA ASP A 58 0.50 -30.52 -11.09
C ASP A 58 -0.03 -29.95 -9.76
N SER A 59 0.06 -28.62 -9.57
CA SER A 59 -0.43 -27.90 -8.38
C SER A 59 -1.59 -26.94 -8.68
N SER A 60 -2.56 -26.87 -7.75
CA SER A 60 -3.70 -25.94 -7.83
C SER A 60 -3.32 -24.51 -7.46
N MET A 61 -4.07 -23.51 -7.96
CA MET A 61 -3.82 -22.08 -7.70
C MET A 61 -3.81 -21.70 -6.21
N ASP A 62 -4.55 -22.42 -5.36
CA ASP A 62 -4.55 -22.23 -3.91
C ASP A 62 -3.20 -22.61 -3.24
N ASN A 63 -2.43 -23.49 -3.88
CA ASN A 63 -1.14 -23.95 -3.38
C ASN A 63 0.03 -23.12 -3.93
N LEU A 64 -0.20 -22.35 -5.00
CA LEU A 64 0.83 -21.48 -5.56
C LEU A 64 0.95 -20.21 -4.73
N VAL A 65 2.00 -20.12 -3.93
CA VAL A 65 2.20 -19.05 -2.95
C VAL A 65 3.30 -18.11 -3.42
N VAL A 66 2.99 -16.82 -3.38
CA VAL A 66 3.95 -15.71 -3.43
C VAL A 66 4.33 -15.34 -2.00
N ASN A 67 5.60 -15.52 -1.64
CA ASN A 67 6.15 -15.12 -0.34
C ASN A 67 6.89 -13.78 -0.50
N ILE A 68 6.37 -12.72 0.11
CA ILE A 68 6.99 -11.41 0.15
C ILE A 68 8.20 -11.46 1.09
N ILE A 69 9.40 -11.24 0.54
CA ILE A 69 10.65 -11.22 1.28
C ILE A 69 10.95 -9.81 1.80
N GLN A 70 10.67 -8.81 0.97
CA GLN A 70 10.74 -7.41 1.34
C GLN A 70 9.52 -6.68 0.78
N GLY A 71 8.72 -6.08 1.65
CA GLY A 71 7.56 -5.29 1.25
C GLY A 71 7.94 -3.98 0.53
N PRO A 72 6.94 -3.32 -0.09
CA PRO A 72 7.11 -2.00 -0.66
C PRO A 72 7.51 -0.96 0.40
N ARG A 73 8.22 0.08 -0.03
CA ARG A 73 8.68 1.16 0.87
C ARG A 73 7.72 2.35 0.90
N TYR A 74 7.02 2.61 -0.19
CA TYR A 74 6.18 3.81 -0.38
C TYR A 74 4.71 3.47 -0.58
N GLY A 75 4.32 2.29 -0.09
CA GLY A 75 2.96 1.78 -0.16
C GLY A 75 2.82 0.48 0.60
N GLN A 76 1.69 -0.17 0.43
CA GLN A 76 1.35 -1.43 1.11
C GLN A 76 0.68 -2.39 0.13
N ILE A 77 1.04 -3.68 0.23
CA ILE A 77 0.26 -4.75 -0.40
C ILE A 77 -0.90 -5.11 0.53
N LEU A 78 -2.10 -5.21 -0.01
CA LEU A 78 -3.34 -5.45 0.70
C LEU A 78 -3.99 -6.73 0.17
N ILE A 79 -4.62 -7.50 1.06
CA ILE A 79 -5.52 -8.60 0.74
C ILE A 79 -6.91 -8.28 1.30
N GLY A 80 -7.89 -8.14 0.41
CA GLY A 80 -9.24 -7.72 0.81
C GLY A 80 -9.26 -6.38 1.57
N GLY A 81 -8.33 -5.48 1.28
CA GLY A 81 -8.20 -4.17 1.93
C GLY A 81 -7.37 -4.13 3.21
N VAL A 82 -6.90 -5.28 3.71
CA VAL A 82 -6.04 -5.37 4.91
C VAL A 82 -4.59 -5.57 4.50
N PRO A 83 -3.60 -4.91 5.12
CA PRO A 83 -2.19 -5.16 4.83
C PRO A 83 -1.81 -6.64 4.89
N VAL A 84 -1.17 -7.11 3.81
CA VAL A 84 -0.61 -8.46 3.74
C VAL A 84 0.62 -8.51 4.64
N ALA A 85 0.69 -9.54 5.49
CA ALA A 85 1.81 -9.71 6.40
C ALA A 85 3.06 -10.23 5.68
N ASP A 86 2.93 -11.31 4.90
CA ASP A 86 4.09 -12.02 4.35
C ASP A 86 3.82 -12.80 3.07
N ARG A 87 2.58 -13.23 2.77
CA ARG A 87 2.29 -14.06 1.60
C ARG A 87 0.87 -13.94 1.07
N PHE A 88 0.67 -14.33 -0.18
CA PHE A 88 -0.65 -14.50 -0.82
C PHE A 88 -0.59 -15.59 -1.90
N THR A 89 -1.74 -16.12 -2.30
CA THR A 89 -1.82 -17.21 -3.30
C THR A 89 -2.14 -16.70 -4.71
N GLN A 90 -1.89 -17.52 -5.73
CA GLN A 90 -2.38 -17.25 -7.08
C GLN A 90 -3.91 -17.18 -7.12
N ALA A 91 -4.60 -18.00 -6.31
CA ALA A 91 -6.06 -17.91 -6.17
C ALA A 91 -6.53 -16.54 -5.63
N ASP A 92 -5.77 -15.89 -4.72
CA ASP A 92 -6.09 -14.54 -4.25
C ASP A 92 -5.95 -13.48 -5.35
N ILE A 93 -4.94 -13.62 -6.23
CA ILE A 93 -4.75 -12.76 -7.41
C ILE A 93 -5.92 -12.95 -8.38
N ASP A 94 -6.27 -14.21 -8.68
CA ASP A 94 -7.35 -14.55 -9.62
C ASP A 94 -8.71 -14.08 -9.10
N ALA A 95 -8.91 -14.13 -7.79
CA ALA A 95 -10.08 -13.59 -7.10
C ALA A 95 -10.05 -12.05 -6.94
N LYS A 96 -9.03 -11.36 -7.48
CA LYS A 96 -8.86 -9.89 -7.43
C LYS A 96 -8.83 -9.34 -6.00
N ARG A 97 -8.28 -10.11 -5.06
CA ARG A 97 -8.19 -9.71 -3.64
C ARG A 97 -6.93 -8.94 -3.32
N ILE A 98 -5.90 -9.07 -4.17
CA ILE A 98 -4.60 -8.44 -3.95
C ILE A 98 -4.59 -7.06 -4.59
N SER A 99 -4.17 -6.06 -3.82
CA SER A 99 -3.99 -4.70 -4.31
C SER A 99 -2.76 -4.05 -3.71
N TYR A 100 -2.24 -3.05 -4.40
CA TYR A 100 -1.23 -2.14 -3.88
C TYR A 100 -1.87 -0.79 -3.61
N ARG A 101 -1.58 -0.20 -2.45
CA ARG A 101 -1.94 1.17 -2.09
C ARG A 101 -0.68 2.01 -1.97
N HIS A 102 -0.54 3.03 -2.83
CA HIS A 102 0.54 4.00 -2.69
C HIS A 102 0.26 4.95 -1.52
N SER A 103 1.27 5.28 -0.72
CA SER A 103 1.09 6.11 0.49
C SER A 103 0.88 7.60 0.18
N GLY A 104 1.14 8.03 -1.06
CA GLY A 104 0.88 9.40 -1.54
C GLY A 104 2.14 10.28 -1.63
N GLY A 105 3.30 9.75 -1.21
CA GLY A 105 4.61 10.39 -1.27
C GLY A 105 5.12 10.83 -2.65
N LYS A 106 6.34 11.36 -2.70
CA LYS A 106 7.02 11.81 -3.94
C LYS A 106 7.69 10.69 -4.73
N ALA A 107 7.64 9.45 -4.25
CA ALA A 107 8.33 8.35 -4.90
C ALA A 107 7.61 7.96 -6.19
N SER A 108 8.34 7.98 -7.30
CA SER A 108 7.83 7.51 -8.61
C SER A 108 8.10 6.02 -8.85
N ILE A 109 8.89 5.39 -7.99
CA ILE A 109 9.26 3.97 -8.07
C ILE A 109 9.14 3.36 -6.68
N ASP A 110 8.44 2.23 -6.63
CA ASP A 110 8.36 1.35 -5.47
C ASP A 110 8.47 -0.10 -5.96
N ARG A 111 8.74 -1.03 -5.06
CA ARG A 111 8.84 -2.46 -5.38
C ARG A 111 8.78 -3.30 -4.14
N PHE A 112 8.33 -4.54 -4.31
CA PHE A 112 8.53 -5.58 -3.31
C PHE A 112 9.32 -6.73 -3.91
N SER A 113 10.08 -7.44 -3.09
CA SER A 113 10.73 -8.68 -3.51
C SER A 113 9.98 -9.89 -3.00
N PHE A 114 9.97 -10.96 -3.78
CA PHE A 114 9.26 -12.18 -3.44
C PHE A 114 9.95 -13.44 -3.96
N THR A 115 9.65 -14.57 -3.34
CA THR A 115 9.89 -15.91 -3.88
C THR A 115 8.54 -16.62 -4.11
N ALA A 116 8.56 -17.72 -4.87
CA ALA A 116 7.37 -18.54 -5.09
C ALA A 116 7.62 -20.01 -4.76
N THR A 117 6.54 -20.72 -4.42
CA THR A 117 6.52 -22.16 -4.11
C THR A 117 5.10 -22.70 -4.30
N ASP A 118 4.99 -24.00 -4.56
CA ASP A 118 3.75 -24.79 -4.55
C ASP A 118 3.50 -25.48 -3.18
N GLY A 119 4.40 -25.28 -2.21
CA GLY A 119 4.38 -25.92 -0.89
C GLY A 119 5.13 -27.25 -0.80
N ARG A 120 5.54 -27.85 -1.93
CA ARG A 120 6.34 -29.09 -1.99
C ARG A 120 7.76 -28.85 -2.52
N ASN A 121 7.88 -28.05 -3.57
CA ASN A 121 9.12 -27.71 -4.24
C ASN A 121 9.64 -26.34 -3.79
N LYS A 122 10.96 -26.24 -3.63
CA LYS A 122 11.62 -24.98 -3.30
C LYS A 122 11.95 -24.22 -4.58
N GLY A 123 11.48 -22.97 -4.65
CA GLY A 123 11.77 -22.07 -5.76
C GLY A 123 10.78 -22.18 -6.90
N PHE A 124 11.12 -21.54 -8.03
CA PHE A 124 10.27 -21.42 -9.20
C PHE A 124 11.09 -21.26 -10.48
N PHE A 125 10.51 -21.64 -11.62
CA PHE A 125 11.10 -21.37 -12.91
C PHE A 125 10.83 -19.93 -13.36
N LEU A 126 11.88 -19.26 -13.82
CA LEU A 126 11.81 -18.00 -14.55
C LEU A 126 12.61 -18.14 -15.83
N MET A 127 11.95 -17.97 -16.98
CA MET A 127 12.58 -18.12 -18.31
C MET A 127 13.35 -19.45 -18.47
N GLY A 128 12.79 -20.54 -17.95
CA GLY A 128 13.38 -21.89 -18.00
C GLY A 128 14.50 -22.15 -17.00
N LYS A 129 14.85 -21.19 -16.15
CA LYS A 129 15.85 -21.36 -15.09
C LYS A 129 15.16 -21.50 -13.72
N LEU A 130 15.51 -22.54 -12.98
CA LEU A 130 15.08 -22.68 -11.58
C LEU A 130 15.79 -21.65 -10.71
N LEU A 131 15.02 -20.85 -9.98
CA LEU A 131 15.48 -19.84 -9.04
C LEU A 131 14.88 -20.10 -7.65
N ASP A 132 15.66 -19.91 -6.60
CA ASP A 132 15.18 -19.87 -5.22
C ASP A 132 15.44 -18.52 -4.53
N GLU A 133 16.10 -17.60 -5.23
CA GLU A 133 16.38 -16.25 -4.78
C GLU A 133 15.21 -15.28 -5.08
N PRO A 134 15.02 -14.22 -4.28
CA PRO A 134 13.93 -13.28 -4.47
C PRO A 134 14.04 -12.49 -5.79
N VAL A 135 12.91 -12.27 -6.45
CA VAL A 135 12.79 -11.38 -7.60
C VAL A 135 11.94 -10.16 -7.24
N PHE A 136 12.07 -9.07 -8.00
CA PHE A 136 11.31 -7.85 -7.76
C PHE A 136 10.02 -7.81 -8.59
N PHE A 137 8.95 -7.32 -7.96
CA PHE A 137 7.77 -6.81 -8.64
C PHE A 137 7.85 -5.29 -8.64
N GLU A 138 7.99 -4.69 -9.83
CA GLU A 138 8.19 -3.24 -9.99
C GLU A 138 6.87 -2.47 -10.00
N ILE A 139 6.85 -1.31 -9.34
CA ILE A 139 5.68 -0.42 -9.24
C ILE A 139 6.11 0.98 -9.69
N GLU A 140 5.60 1.42 -10.84
CA GLU A 140 5.92 2.73 -11.41
C GLU A 140 4.77 3.70 -11.14
N VAL A 141 4.96 4.62 -10.19
CA VAL A 141 3.90 5.51 -9.73
C VAL A 141 3.81 6.74 -10.63
N ASP A 142 2.64 6.96 -11.20
CA ASP A 142 2.34 8.16 -11.97
C ASP A 142 2.03 9.34 -11.03
N LEU A 143 2.97 10.29 -11.00
CA LEU A 143 2.87 11.52 -10.20
C LEU A 143 2.15 12.66 -10.94
N THR A 144 1.70 12.50 -12.18
CA THR A 144 1.06 13.58 -12.96
C THR A 144 -0.27 14.05 -12.39
N LYS A 145 -0.96 13.18 -11.64
CA LYS A 145 -2.20 13.51 -10.91
C LYS A 145 -1.94 14.23 -9.59
N ARG A 146 -0.68 14.42 -9.21
CA ARG A 146 -0.31 15.13 -7.98
C ARG A 146 -0.64 16.60 -8.11
N GLN A 147 -1.61 17.08 -7.33
CA GLN A 147 -1.82 18.52 -7.19
C GLN A 147 -0.80 19.12 -6.21
N PRO A 148 -0.31 20.35 -6.48
CA PRO A 148 0.51 21.07 -5.53
C PRO A 148 -0.27 21.35 -4.23
N LEU A 149 0.46 21.49 -3.12
CA LEU A 149 -0.11 21.93 -1.84
C LEU A 149 -0.94 23.21 -2.03
N GLN A 150 -2.25 23.11 -1.85
CA GLN A 150 -3.14 24.27 -1.98
C GLN A 150 -3.23 25.00 -0.65
N VAL A 151 -2.21 25.80 -0.33
CA VAL A 151 -2.33 26.78 0.74
C VAL A 151 -3.17 27.93 0.21
N ARG A 152 -4.46 27.91 0.51
CA ARG A 152 -5.29 29.10 0.35
C ARG A 152 -4.85 30.09 1.42
N LYS A 153 -4.15 31.16 1.00
CA LYS A 153 -4.00 32.35 1.85
C LYS A 153 -5.39 32.93 2.07
N ALA A 154 -6.09 32.44 3.09
CA ALA A 154 -7.27 33.11 3.60
C ALA A 154 -6.84 34.54 3.95
N VAL A 155 -7.64 35.51 3.52
CA VAL A 155 -7.56 36.90 3.98
C VAL A 155 -7.41 36.85 5.51
N PRO A 156 -6.51 37.64 6.14
CA PRO A 156 -6.25 37.55 7.56
C PRO A 156 -7.58 37.59 8.32
N SER A 157 -7.96 36.45 8.87
CA SER A 157 -9.09 36.40 9.80
C SER A 157 -8.64 37.21 11.01
N PRO A 158 -9.37 38.26 11.42
CA PRO A 158 -9.04 38.94 12.66
C PRO A 158 -8.99 37.91 13.78
N LEU A 159 -8.01 38.03 14.68
CA LEU A 159 -7.94 37.13 15.83
C LEU A 159 -9.29 37.17 16.56
N LEU A 160 -9.87 35.99 16.73
CA LEU A 160 -11.14 35.80 17.38
C LEU A 160 -10.96 35.82 18.90
N LYS A 161 -11.91 36.44 19.61
CA LYS A 161 -12.01 36.28 21.06
C LYS A 161 -12.52 34.88 21.36
N MET A 162 -11.78 34.16 22.18
CA MET A 162 -12.07 32.81 22.61
C MET A 162 -12.45 32.78 24.10
N SER A 163 -12.99 31.66 24.56
CA SER A 163 -13.36 31.46 25.96
C SER A 163 -12.19 31.77 26.90
N GLY A 164 -12.50 32.44 28.03
CA GLY A 164 -11.50 32.82 29.04
C GLY A 164 -10.69 34.07 28.69
N GLY A 165 -11.15 34.88 27.74
CA GLY A 165 -10.47 36.13 27.34
C GLY A 165 -9.23 35.91 26.47
N ARG A 166 -9.02 34.68 25.99
CA ARG A 166 -7.94 34.33 25.05
C ARG A 166 -8.24 34.89 23.67
N VAL A 167 -7.21 35.14 22.89
CA VAL A 167 -7.30 35.68 21.54
C VAL A 167 -6.51 34.75 20.62
N GLY A 168 -7.10 34.35 19.49
CA GLY A 168 -6.51 33.32 18.65
C GLY A 168 -7.18 33.21 17.29
N PHE A 169 -6.78 32.23 16.49
CA PHE A 169 -7.48 31.91 15.24
C PHE A 169 -7.61 30.40 15.08
N GLN A 170 -8.69 29.96 14.45
CA GLN A 170 -8.93 28.56 14.16
C GLN A 170 -8.35 28.21 12.79
N LEU A 171 -7.61 27.12 12.70
CA LEU A 171 -7.19 26.56 11.43
C LEU A 171 -8.38 25.79 10.84
N THR A 172 -8.74 26.10 9.60
CA THR A 172 -9.83 25.46 8.86
C THR A 172 -9.34 25.07 7.47
N ASP A 173 -10.11 24.22 6.78
CA ASP A 173 -9.86 23.84 5.38
C ASP A 173 -9.77 25.05 4.42
N GLU A 174 -10.28 26.21 4.81
CA GLU A 174 -10.15 27.45 4.04
C GLU A 174 -8.76 28.09 4.16
N VAL A 175 -8.08 27.86 5.29
CA VAL A 175 -6.77 28.42 5.63
C VAL A 175 -5.65 27.46 5.24
N LEU A 176 -5.83 26.17 5.51
CA LEU A 176 -4.82 25.16 5.28
C LEU A 176 -5.47 23.84 4.86
N LYS A 177 -5.25 23.46 3.59
CA LYS A 177 -5.74 22.21 3.03
C LYS A 177 -4.67 21.53 2.19
N VAL A 178 -4.42 20.27 2.51
CA VAL A 178 -3.53 19.38 1.76
C VAL A 178 -4.36 18.22 1.19
N GLY A 179 -4.03 17.85 -0.04
CA GLY A 179 -4.72 16.78 -0.77
C GLY A 179 -5.92 17.26 -1.59
N ASP A 180 -6.31 16.44 -2.56
CA ASP A 180 -7.48 16.67 -3.42
C ASP A 180 -8.45 15.46 -3.38
N SER A 181 -9.46 15.47 -4.25
CA SER A 181 -10.46 14.39 -4.35
C SER A 181 -9.89 13.02 -4.75
N VAL A 182 -8.63 12.95 -5.21
CA VAL A 182 -7.99 11.72 -5.68
C VAL A 182 -7.19 11.06 -4.56
N MET A 183 -6.65 11.83 -3.61
CA MET A 183 -5.87 11.32 -2.46
C MET A 183 -6.73 11.01 -1.22
N LYS A 184 -8.00 10.63 -1.40
CA LYS A 184 -8.96 10.37 -0.29
C LYS A 184 -8.50 9.28 0.68
N SER A 185 -7.67 8.36 0.22
CA SER A 185 -7.17 7.24 1.02
C SER A 185 -5.89 7.58 1.79
N VAL A 186 -5.36 8.79 1.63
CA VAL A 186 -4.11 9.25 2.27
C VAL A 186 -4.46 10.13 3.47
N GLN A 187 -3.94 9.77 4.64
CA GLN A 187 -3.97 10.64 5.81
C GLN A 187 -2.75 11.57 5.79
N PHE A 188 -2.98 12.87 5.80
CA PHE A 188 -1.90 13.87 5.83
C PHE A 188 -1.58 14.27 7.27
N VAL A 189 -0.29 14.24 7.59
CA VAL A 189 0.28 14.61 8.88
C VAL A 189 1.11 15.88 8.71
N PHE A 190 0.79 16.90 9.50
CA PHE A 190 1.54 18.15 9.59
C PHE A 190 2.48 18.06 10.78
N THR A 191 3.79 18.00 10.52
CA THR A 191 4.81 17.95 11.57
C THR A 191 5.41 19.33 11.77
N VAL A 192 5.22 19.93 12.94
CA VAL A 192 5.71 21.26 13.29
C VAL A 192 7.24 21.24 13.38
N THR A 193 7.89 21.94 12.44
CA THR A 193 9.35 22.09 12.39
C THR A 193 9.82 23.38 13.05
N ARG A 194 8.95 24.38 13.15
CA ARG A 194 9.19 25.61 13.91
C ARG A 194 7.93 26.05 14.63
N LEU A 195 8.00 26.13 15.95
CA LEU A 195 6.91 26.65 16.78
C LEU A 195 6.70 28.16 16.54
N PRO A 196 5.47 28.66 16.76
CA PRO A 196 5.22 30.09 16.82
C PRO A 196 6.06 30.77 17.91
N LEU A 197 6.45 32.03 17.69
CA LEU A 197 7.27 32.80 18.63
C LEU A 197 6.42 33.52 19.67
N HIS A 198 5.22 33.95 19.30
CA HIS A 198 4.37 34.84 20.09
C HIS A 198 3.09 34.16 20.61
N GLY A 199 2.88 32.89 20.25
CA GLY A 199 1.73 32.10 20.67
C GLY A 199 2.06 30.62 20.72
N TYR A 200 1.03 29.79 20.62
CA TYR A 200 1.14 28.34 20.55
C TYR A 200 -0.04 27.74 19.78
N LEU A 201 0.15 26.53 19.28
CA LEU A 201 -0.95 25.73 18.73
C LEU A 201 -1.56 24.89 19.85
N GLU A 202 -2.88 24.78 19.89
CA GLU A 202 -3.65 24.05 20.89
C GLU A 202 -4.73 23.20 20.21
N ARG A 203 -5.01 22.02 20.78
CA ARG A 203 -6.21 21.23 20.48
C ARG A 203 -7.38 21.76 21.27
N ARG A 204 -8.39 22.29 20.60
CA ARG A 204 -9.56 22.94 21.19
C ARG A 204 -10.35 22.00 22.09
N ARG A 205 -10.48 20.72 21.71
CA ARG A 205 -11.25 19.71 22.46
C ARG A 205 -10.54 19.28 23.75
N SER A 206 -9.22 19.10 23.72
CA SER A 206 -8.45 18.59 24.88
C SER A 206 -7.71 19.68 25.68
N GLY A 207 -7.53 20.87 25.12
CA GLY A 207 -6.68 21.93 25.67
C GLY A 207 -5.18 21.62 25.59
N SER A 208 -4.77 20.57 24.88
CA SER A 208 -3.37 20.16 24.80
C SER A 208 -2.59 21.06 23.83
N ILE A 209 -1.41 21.52 24.25
CA ILE A 209 -0.50 22.27 23.38
C ILE A 209 0.13 21.32 22.37
N ILE A 210 0.13 21.73 21.10
CA ILE A 210 0.68 20.97 19.99
C ILE A 210 2.13 21.42 19.75
N THR A 211 3.06 20.50 19.99
CA THR A 211 4.50 20.73 19.76
C THR A 211 5.08 19.86 18.65
N THR A 212 4.37 18.81 18.25
CA THR A 212 4.87 17.79 17.32
C THR A 212 4.07 17.79 16.02
N SER A 213 2.81 17.32 16.05
CA SER A 213 2.03 17.14 14.83
C SER A 213 0.51 17.15 15.04
N PHE A 214 -0.20 17.33 13.94
CA PHE A 214 -1.65 17.21 13.80
C PHE A 214 -1.98 16.72 12.38
N THR A 215 -3.23 16.32 12.14
CA THR A 215 -3.69 15.77 10.86
C THR A 215 -4.56 16.75 10.08
N GLN A 216 -4.77 16.50 8.78
CA GLN A 216 -5.77 17.24 8.01
C GLN A 216 -7.18 17.05 8.59
N GLU A 217 -7.50 15.87 9.12
CA GLU A 217 -8.78 15.60 9.79
C GLU A 217 -8.96 16.51 11.01
N ASP A 218 -7.92 16.73 11.82
CA ASP A 218 -7.98 17.65 12.95
C ASP A 218 -8.33 19.09 12.54
N ILE A 219 -7.81 19.56 11.39
CA ILE A 219 -8.15 20.87 10.82
C ILE A 219 -9.59 20.89 10.33
N SER A 220 -10.00 19.86 9.58
CA SER A 220 -11.35 19.75 9.03
C SER A 220 -12.42 19.68 10.14
N ASP A 221 -12.09 19.06 11.27
CA ASP A 221 -12.88 19.01 12.50
C ASP A 221 -12.87 20.33 13.31
N GLY A 222 -12.00 21.26 12.93
CA GLY A 222 -11.80 22.53 13.60
C GLY A 222 -11.15 22.41 14.99
N ASP A 223 -10.44 21.32 15.28
CA ASP A 223 -9.80 21.10 16.57
C ASP A 223 -8.53 21.94 16.74
N ILE A 224 -7.89 22.36 15.65
CA ILE A 224 -6.60 23.06 15.71
C ILE A 224 -6.81 24.58 15.79
N VAL A 225 -6.30 25.18 16.87
CA VAL A 225 -6.35 26.63 17.08
C VAL A 225 -4.95 27.18 17.40
N TYR A 226 -4.64 28.36 16.90
CA TYR A 226 -3.51 29.16 17.38
C TYR A 226 -4.00 30.10 18.46
N ILE A 227 -3.26 30.21 19.57
CA ILE A 227 -3.53 31.11 20.68
C ILE A 227 -2.36 32.08 20.81
N LEU A 228 -2.64 33.39 20.82
CA LEU A 228 -1.66 34.42 21.12
C LEU A 228 -1.40 34.46 22.63
N ASN A 229 -0.15 34.58 23.03
CA ASN A 229 0.20 34.73 24.45
C ASN A 229 -0.36 36.04 25.02
N LYS A 230 -0.71 36.02 26.30
CA LYS A 230 -1.19 37.22 27.01
C LYS A 230 -0.14 38.32 26.98
N ASP A 231 -0.59 39.57 26.91
CA ASP A 231 0.24 40.77 26.96
C ASP A 231 1.27 40.89 25.82
N VAL A 232 1.05 40.19 24.70
CA VAL A 232 1.85 40.31 23.48
C VAL A 232 1.15 41.21 22.46
N TYR A 233 1.85 42.23 21.97
CA TYR A 233 1.35 43.22 21.00
C TYR A 233 2.12 43.13 19.67
N VAL A 234 1.88 42.06 18.92
CA VAL A 234 2.49 41.84 17.61
C VAL A 234 1.43 41.78 16.52
N THR A 235 1.82 42.13 15.29
CA THR A 235 0.95 42.08 14.12
C THR A 235 1.17 40.82 13.27
N SER A 236 2.20 40.04 13.59
CA SER A 236 2.52 38.79 12.90
C SER A 236 3.19 37.79 13.84
N ASP A 237 2.96 36.52 13.53
CA ASP A 237 3.67 35.37 14.08
C ASP A 237 3.83 34.34 12.95
N SER A 238 4.70 33.36 13.12
CA SER A 238 4.89 32.31 12.12
C SER A 238 5.29 31.00 12.76
N PHE A 239 4.75 29.91 12.23
CA PHE A 239 5.17 28.56 12.51
C PHE A 239 5.41 27.85 11.17
N LEU A 240 6.24 26.82 11.19
CA LEU A 240 6.55 26.00 10.02
C LEU A 240 6.18 24.55 10.30
N PHE A 241 5.73 23.88 9.26
CA PHE A 241 5.47 22.45 9.29
C PHE A 241 5.93 21.81 7.99
N ASP A 242 6.39 20.56 8.11
CA ASP A 242 6.48 19.65 7.00
C ASP A 242 5.17 18.86 6.88
N VAL A 243 4.86 18.45 5.66
CA VAL A 243 3.67 17.65 5.38
C VAL A 243 4.13 16.26 4.95
N SER A 244 3.61 15.22 5.58
CA SER A 244 3.86 13.84 5.21
C SER A 244 2.56 13.04 5.11
N ASP A 245 2.65 11.84 4.54
CA ASP A 245 1.60 10.83 4.73
C ASP A 245 1.72 10.15 6.12
N SER A 246 0.81 9.21 6.40
CA SER A 246 0.80 8.41 7.63
C SER A 246 2.02 7.50 7.81
N ASP A 247 2.73 7.20 6.72
CA ASP A 247 3.94 6.36 6.73
C ASP A 247 5.21 7.22 6.86
N GLY A 248 5.07 8.55 6.99
CA GLY A 248 6.18 9.49 7.17
C GLY A 248 6.86 9.94 5.88
N ASN A 249 6.29 9.65 4.71
CA ASN A 249 6.87 10.10 3.45
C ASN A 249 6.57 11.59 3.23
N ILE A 250 7.62 12.39 3.09
CA ILE A 250 7.51 13.85 2.94
C ILE A 250 6.92 14.23 1.57
N LEU A 251 5.96 15.15 1.60
CA LEU A 251 5.21 15.70 0.46
C LEU A 251 5.68 17.09 0.02
#